data_AF-A0A956U870-F1
#
_entry.id   AF-A0A956U870-F1
#
_cell.length_a   1.000
_cell.length_b   1.000
_cell.length_c   1.000
_cell.angle_alpha   90.00
_cell.angle_beta   90.00
_cell.angle_gamma   90.00
#
_symmetry.space_group_name_H-M   'P 1'
#
loop_
_entity.id
_entity.type
_entity.pdbx_description
1 polymer ?
#
loop_
_entity_poly.entity_id
_entity_poly.type
_entity_poly.pdbx_seq_one_letter_code
_entity_poly.pdbx_strand_id
1 'polypeptide(L)'
;MKFWRSYLALTASVLCFGTAVFAADTGDDASAGYKLYDSQDYRGAIKVLSSAVKGSAAKDARAHLYLGNAWMKLGKPEYARYFYTKALTLKPTEQMTTYLKRALGKSLAAGAGSKTSSSDGESSGGKDGKSKGIKDLPLADRTMIEVYQNRKSKDTAFVMDEVASALCALEESTKRTLREGGCKILISHTILTARPDMRGVKPRGYLHGGGYDNCPGMFDPSTKTLYVPEKASWRNSPPQLNRWVKETALHELGHAYDHCLKEVSERAEYRKAVSQDHQRLTNTLRRTYWYYTQPGAGESELFAELFAVLHGAAESAEQEKMPLFFPTTTKYMKDLLGKKN
;
A
#
# COMPACT_ATOMS: atom_id res chain seq x y z
N MET A 1 -22.27 -38.08 -11.41
CA MET A 1 -22.41 -36.95 -10.45
C MET A 1 -21.14 -36.12 -10.54
N LYS A 2 -21.20 -34.93 -11.16
CA LYS A 2 -20.05 -34.05 -11.36
C LYS A 2 -20.02 -33.05 -10.21
N PHE A 3 -19.01 -33.14 -9.35
CA PHE A 3 -18.75 -32.15 -8.30
C PHE A 3 -18.22 -30.86 -8.94
N TRP A 4 -19.05 -29.81 -8.95
CA TRP A 4 -18.58 -28.44 -9.19
C TRP A 4 -17.94 -27.95 -7.89
N ARG A 5 -16.61 -27.79 -7.89
CA ARG A 5 -15.89 -27.05 -6.85
C ARG A 5 -15.95 -25.58 -7.23
N SER A 6 -16.81 -24.82 -6.56
CA SER A 6 -16.78 -23.35 -6.57
C SER A 6 -15.46 -22.91 -5.94
N TYR A 7 -14.53 -22.38 -6.74
CA TYR A 7 -13.33 -21.73 -6.24
C TYR A 7 -13.73 -20.35 -5.69
N LEU A 8 -13.93 -20.26 -4.38
CA LEU A 8 -13.99 -18.98 -3.66
C LEU A 8 -12.60 -18.34 -3.71
N ALA A 9 -12.46 -17.27 -4.49
CA ALA A 9 -11.21 -16.54 -4.61
C ALA A 9 -11.03 -15.64 -3.38
N LEU A 10 -10.09 -16.01 -2.50
CA LEU A 10 -9.60 -15.13 -1.44
C LEU A 10 -8.60 -14.14 -2.06
N THR A 11 -8.88 -12.85 -1.98
CA THR A 11 -7.98 -11.78 -2.46
C THR A 11 -7.12 -11.32 -1.31
N ALA A 12 -5.81 -11.45 -1.48
CA ALA A 12 -4.86 -11.01 -0.49
C ALA A 12 -3.97 -9.98 -1.14
N SER A 13 -3.97 -8.76 -0.62
CA SER A 13 -3.12 -7.70 -1.14
C SER A 13 -1.65 -8.13 -1.07
N VAL A 14 -1.02 -8.20 -2.23
CA VAL A 14 0.42 -8.05 -2.37
C VAL A 14 0.61 -6.72 -3.04
N LEU A 15 1.29 -5.82 -2.38
CA LEU A 15 1.93 -4.70 -3.06
C LEU A 15 3.07 -5.26 -3.93
N CYS A 16 2.69 -5.74 -5.11
CA CYS A 16 3.58 -6.27 -6.14
C CYS A 16 4.19 -5.11 -6.92
N PHE A 17 5.32 -4.60 -6.45
CA PHE A 17 6.22 -3.81 -7.29
C PHE A 17 6.76 -4.69 -8.42
N GLY A 18 6.19 -4.56 -9.61
CA GLY A 18 6.71 -5.19 -10.82
C GLY A 18 7.84 -4.37 -11.45
N THR A 19 9.06 -4.91 -11.45
CA THR A 19 9.99 -4.70 -12.57
C THR A 19 10.67 -6.02 -12.91
N ALA A 20 10.57 -6.38 -14.19
CA ALA A 20 11.20 -7.57 -14.76
C ALA A 20 12.73 -7.44 -14.75
N VAL A 21 13.39 -8.52 -14.38
CA VAL A 21 14.85 -8.68 -14.43
C VAL A 21 15.27 -8.97 -15.86
N PHE A 22 16.12 -8.11 -16.42
CA PHE A 22 17.10 -8.58 -17.39
C PHE A 22 18.41 -8.81 -16.64
N ALA A 23 18.90 -10.05 -16.69
CA ALA A 23 20.28 -10.32 -16.36
C ALA A 23 21.12 -9.80 -17.53
N ALA A 24 21.81 -8.68 -17.31
CA ALA A 24 22.93 -8.26 -18.13
C ALA A 24 23.93 -7.50 -17.24
N ASP A 25 25.08 -8.14 -17.09
CA ASP A 25 26.39 -7.63 -16.73
C ASP A 25 26.63 -6.86 -15.42
N THR A 26 27.76 -7.19 -14.79
CA THR A 26 28.28 -6.60 -13.57
C THR A 26 28.76 -5.16 -13.82
N GLY A 27 27.87 -4.18 -13.58
CA GLY A 27 28.21 -2.76 -13.60
C GLY A 27 27.19 -1.91 -12.81
N ASP A 28 27.63 -1.33 -11.69
CA ASP A 28 26.96 -0.44 -10.72
C ASP A 28 25.61 0.23 -11.13
N ASP A 29 24.47 -0.48 -11.02
CA ASP A 29 23.12 0.05 -11.28
C ASP A 29 22.72 1.22 -10.34
N ALA A 30 23.38 1.35 -9.19
CA ALA A 30 23.11 2.44 -8.25
C ALA A 30 23.75 3.77 -8.71
N SER A 31 24.70 3.73 -9.65
CA SER A 31 25.44 4.90 -10.14
C SER A 31 24.55 5.98 -10.76
N ALA A 32 23.52 5.60 -11.51
CA ALA A 32 22.52 6.54 -12.03
C ALA A 32 21.71 7.20 -10.90
N GLY A 33 21.43 6.45 -9.84
CA GLY A 33 20.76 6.94 -8.64
C GLY A 33 21.59 7.97 -7.87
N TYR A 34 22.92 7.77 -7.79
CA TYR A 34 23.82 8.74 -7.18
C TYR A 34 23.90 10.04 -7.99
N LYS A 35 24.00 9.95 -9.33
CA LYS A 35 24.02 11.12 -10.21
C LYS A 35 22.77 11.98 -10.07
N LEU A 36 21.59 11.34 -9.98
CA LEU A 36 20.32 12.03 -9.74
C LEU A 36 20.27 12.69 -8.36
N TYR A 37 20.86 12.04 -7.35
CA TYR A 37 20.97 12.63 -6.02
C TYR A 37 21.88 13.88 -6.03
N ASP A 38 23.02 13.79 -6.72
CA ASP A 38 23.97 14.91 -6.84
C ASP A 38 23.39 16.07 -7.65
N SER A 39 22.53 15.79 -8.64
CA SER A 39 21.76 16.80 -9.36
C SER A 39 20.53 17.32 -8.59
N GLN A 40 20.37 16.95 -7.32
CA GLN A 40 19.25 17.30 -6.44
C GLN A 40 17.87 16.80 -6.91
N ASP A 41 17.82 15.89 -7.89
CA ASP A 41 16.59 15.18 -8.26
C ASP A 41 16.37 14.03 -7.27
N TYR A 42 15.94 14.37 -6.06
CA TYR A 42 15.75 13.41 -4.99
C TYR A 42 14.64 12.40 -5.30
N ARG A 43 13.62 12.77 -6.08
CA ARG A 43 12.54 11.87 -6.50
C ARG A 43 13.04 10.84 -7.52
N GLY A 44 13.79 11.29 -8.53
CA GLY A 44 14.45 10.41 -9.49
C GLY A 44 15.47 9.49 -8.82
N ALA A 45 16.28 10.02 -7.90
CA ALA A 45 17.23 9.26 -7.12
C ALA A 45 16.54 8.16 -6.31
N ILE A 46 15.42 8.47 -5.61
CA ILE A 46 14.63 7.49 -4.88
C ILE A 46 14.17 6.37 -5.81
N LYS A 47 13.64 6.71 -6.98
CA LYS A 47 13.12 5.72 -7.93
C LYS A 47 14.21 4.75 -8.38
N VAL A 48 15.36 5.27 -8.81
CA VAL A 48 16.47 4.46 -9.31
C VAL A 48 17.11 3.65 -8.18
N LEU A 49 17.42 4.28 -7.05
CA LEU A 49 18.04 3.63 -5.91
C LEU A 49 17.11 2.58 -5.28
N SER A 50 15.80 2.83 -5.21
CA SER A 50 14.82 1.85 -4.71
C SER A 50 14.76 0.60 -5.57
N SER A 51 14.91 0.74 -6.89
CA SER A 51 15.04 -0.40 -7.80
C SER A 51 16.37 -1.12 -7.60
N ALA A 52 17.47 -0.36 -7.52
CA ALA A 52 18.82 -0.92 -7.35
C ALA A 52 18.94 -1.72 -6.04
N VAL A 53 18.45 -1.20 -4.92
CA VAL A 53 18.51 -1.92 -3.62
C VAL A 53 17.54 -3.11 -3.52
N LYS A 54 16.63 -3.28 -4.48
CA LYS A 54 15.82 -4.50 -4.63
C LYS A 54 16.52 -5.59 -5.45
N GLY A 55 17.54 -5.22 -6.22
CA GLY A 55 18.29 -6.11 -7.11
C GLY A 55 19.78 -6.09 -6.81
N SER A 56 20.56 -5.60 -7.78
CA SER A 56 22.03 -5.62 -7.80
C SER A 56 22.69 -4.92 -6.61
N ALA A 57 22.10 -3.83 -6.11
CA ALA A 57 22.63 -3.05 -4.98
C ALA A 57 22.00 -3.42 -3.62
N ALA A 58 21.32 -4.58 -3.52
CA ALA A 58 20.62 -4.96 -2.29
C ALA A 58 21.53 -5.04 -1.05
N LYS A 59 22.79 -5.43 -1.25
CA LYS A 59 23.82 -5.52 -0.19
C LYS A 59 24.74 -4.30 -0.13
N ASP A 60 24.49 -3.27 -0.94
CA ASP A 60 25.32 -2.07 -0.95
C ASP A 60 24.82 -1.06 0.10
N ALA A 61 25.56 -0.96 1.21
CA ALA A 61 25.26 0.00 2.28
C ALA A 61 25.23 1.45 1.79
N ARG A 62 26.00 1.80 0.74
CA ARG A 62 26.03 3.14 0.15
C ARG A 62 24.73 3.46 -0.57
N ALA A 63 24.18 2.53 -1.37
CA ALA A 63 22.88 2.72 -2.01
C ALA A 63 21.75 2.94 -1.00
N HIS A 64 21.72 2.18 0.10
CA HIS A 64 20.76 2.40 1.19
C HIS A 64 20.97 3.77 1.89
N LEU A 65 22.22 4.20 2.10
CA LEU A 65 22.51 5.52 2.65
C LEU A 65 21.98 6.66 1.77
N TYR A 66 22.26 6.61 0.46
CA TYR A 66 21.82 7.65 -0.48
C TYR A 66 20.29 7.69 -0.60
N LEU A 67 19.65 6.52 -0.58
CA LEU A 67 18.20 6.44 -0.56
C LEU A 67 17.63 7.07 0.72
N GLY A 68 18.23 6.80 1.88
CA GLY A 68 17.84 7.44 3.14
C GLY A 68 18.02 8.96 3.11
N ASN A 69 19.12 9.44 2.55
CA ASN A 69 19.37 10.88 2.38
C ASN A 69 18.36 11.55 1.45
N ALA A 70 18.00 10.90 0.34
CA ALA A 70 17.01 11.43 -0.59
C ALA A 70 15.65 11.60 0.09
N TRP A 71 15.24 10.64 0.94
CA TRP A 71 14.04 10.76 1.75
C TRP A 71 14.12 11.87 2.81
N MET A 72 15.28 12.07 3.46
CA MET A 72 15.47 13.23 4.35
C MET A 72 15.28 14.56 3.60
N LYS A 73 15.81 14.66 2.37
CA LYS A 73 15.72 15.87 1.55
C LYS A 73 14.30 16.19 1.09
N LEU A 74 13.44 15.18 0.98
CA LEU A 74 12.01 15.34 0.73
C LEU A 74 11.16 15.56 1.99
N GLY A 75 11.79 15.74 3.16
CA GLY A 75 11.06 15.97 4.42
C GLY A 75 10.34 14.72 4.94
N LYS A 76 10.86 13.54 4.60
CA LYS A 76 10.30 12.22 4.95
C LYS A 76 11.26 11.45 5.88
N PRO A 77 11.54 11.96 7.10
CA PRO A 77 12.55 11.40 8.00
C PRO A 77 12.25 9.97 8.45
N GLU A 78 10.99 9.54 8.42
CA GLU A 78 10.55 8.19 8.71
C GLU A 78 11.04 7.15 7.69
N TYR A 79 10.99 7.48 6.39
CA TYR A 79 11.52 6.64 5.33
C TYR A 79 13.04 6.62 5.37
N ALA A 80 13.65 7.78 5.63
CA ALA A 80 15.10 7.90 5.80
C ALA A 80 15.64 6.98 6.90
N ARG A 81 14.95 6.96 8.04
CA ARG A 81 15.29 6.11 9.20
C ARG A 81 15.36 4.64 8.83
N TYR A 82 14.41 4.15 8.04
CA TYR A 82 14.39 2.76 7.58
C TYR A 82 15.66 2.42 6.79
N PHE A 83 16.00 3.24 5.80
CA PHE A 83 17.15 3.00 4.93
C PHE A 83 18.50 3.19 5.65
N TYR A 84 18.59 4.15 6.58
CA TYR A 84 19.78 4.27 7.43
C TYR A 84 19.99 3.05 8.33
N THR A 85 18.91 2.50 8.87
CA THR A 85 18.96 1.28 9.69
C THR A 85 19.41 0.10 8.83
N LYS A 86 18.87 -0.04 7.62
CA LYS A 86 19.30 -1.08 6.66
C LYS A 86 20.78 -0.93 6.30
N ALA A 87 21.24 0.27 6.00
CA ALA A 87 22.65 0.53 5.70
C ALA A 87 23.57 0.10 6.85
N LEU A 88 23.19 0.35 8.12
CA LEU A 88 23.95 -0.10 9.29
C LEU A 88 24.03 -1.63 9.43
N THR A 89 23.02 -2.37 8.98
CA THR A 89 23.04 -3.85 9.01
C THR A 89 23.95 -4.47 7.94
N LEU A 90 24.34 -3.71 6.93
CA LEU A 90 25.12 -4.18 5.78
C LEU A 90 26.64 -4.02 5.96
N LYS A 91 27.10 -3.90 7.22
CA LYS A 91 28.52 -3.73 7.58
C LYS A 91 29.20 -2.57 6.82
N PRO A 92 28.70 -1.33 6.96
CA PRO A 92 29.30 -0.17 6.31
C PRO A 92 30.70 0.13 6.89
N THR A 93 31.49 0.93 6.17
CA THR A 93 32.79 1.41 6.68
C THR A 93 32.60 2.18 7.99
N GLU A 94 33.67 2.33 8.78
CA GLU A 94 33.61 3.04 10.06
C GLU A 94 33.18 4.52 9.90
N GLN A 95 33.68 5.18 8.87
CA GLN A 95 33.29 6.55 8.51
C GLN A 95 31.80 6.63 8.17
N MET A 96 31.31 5.69 7.35
CA MET A 96 29.90 5.62 6.98
C MET A 96 29.00 5.26 8.17
N THR A 97 29.45 4.38 9.05
CA THR A 97 28.77 4.04 10.31
C THR A 97 28.58 5.28 11.18
N THR A 98 29.61 6.10 11.32
CA THR A 98 29.56 7.36 12.08
C THR A 98 28.57 8.34 11.46
N TYR A 99 28.58 8.49 10.13
CA TYR A 99 27.61 9.30 9.41
C TYR A 99 26.17 8.80 9.62
N LEU A 100 25.94 7.50 9.44
CA LEU A 100 24.61 6.88 9.56
C LEU A 100 24.04 7.03 10.97
N LYS A 101 24.84 6.83 12.02
CA LYS A 101 24.39 7.06 13.40
C LYS A 101 23.95 8.51 13.63
N ARG A 102 24.70 9.48 13.10
CA ARG A 102 24.35 10.91 13.18
C ARG A 102 23.10 11.24 12.36
N ALA A 103 23.00 10.72 11.14
CA ALA A 103 21.85 10.91 10.25
C ALA A 103 20.57 10.29 10.84
N LEU A 104 20.70 9.11 11.48
CA LEU A 104 19.63 8.47 12.22
C LEU A 104 19.17 9.33 13.41
N GLY A 105 20.10 9.86 14.20
CA GLY A 105 19.78 10.80 15.29
C GLY A 105 19.04 12.05 14.79
N LYS A 106 19.47 12.63 13.67
CA LYS A 106 18.77 13.76 13.02
C LYS A 106 17.37 13.37 12.52
N SER A 107 17.19 12.19 11.93
CA SER A 107 15.88 11.71 11.48
C SER A 107 14.92 11.50 12.66
N LEU A 108 15.43 11.05 13.82
CA LEU A 108 14.65 10.90 15.05
C LEU A 108 14.25 12.26 15.64
N ALA A 109 15.18 13.23 15.67
CA ALA A 109 14.89 14.59 16.12
C ALA A 109 13.91 15.33 15.20
N ALA A 110 14.05 15.17 13.88
CA ALA A 110 13.13 15.75 12.89
C ALA A 110 11.71 15.17 13.00
N GLY A 111 11.57 13.88 13.32
CA GLY A 111 10.27 13.26 13.62
C GLY A 111 9.68 13.67 14.97
N ALA A 112 10.51 14.07 15.95
CA ALA A 112 10.08 14.53 17.27
C ALA A 112 9.73 16.03 17.33
N GLY A 113 10.31 16.84 16.45
CA GLY A 113 10.10 18.30 16.37
C GLY A 113 8.78 18.75 15.73
N SER A 114 7.90 17.84 15.30
CA SER A 114 6.56 18.17 14.78
C SER A 114 5.51 18.32 15.89
N LYS A 115 5.89 18.95 17.01
CA LYS A 115 4.97 19.54 17.98
C LYS A 115 5.52 20.92 18.36
N THR A 116 4.67 21.93 18.17
CA THR A 116 4.81 23.36 18.56
C THR A 116 5.91 24.19 17.87
N SER A 117 5.52 24.93 16.83
CA SER A 117 5.64 26.41 16.79
C SER A 117 4.90 26.97 15.57
N SER A 118 3.77 27.61 15.85
CA SER A 118 3.09 28.57 14.99
C SER A 118 3.88 29.87 14.88
N SER A 119 4.02 30.41 13.67
CA SER A 119 3.99 31.86 13.45
C SER A 119 3.49 32.14 12.04
N ASP A 120 2.60 33.11 11.98
CA ASP A 120 1.70 33.45 10.89
C ASP A 120 2.39 34.03 9.65
N GLY A 121 1.75 33.79 8.51
CA GLY A 121 2.15 34.27 7.18
C GLY A 121 1.05 33.94 6.18
N GLU A 122 0.02 34.78 6.20
CA GLU A 122 -1.26 34.71 5.52
C GLU A 122 -1.18 34.53 3.99
N SER A 123 -1.79 33.46 3.46
CA SER A 123 -2.41 33.47 2.13
C SER A 123 -3.41 32.31 1.99
N SER A 124 -4.47 32.60 1.25
CA SER A 124 -5.81 32.03 1.32
C SER A 124 -5.98 30.66 0.65
N GLY A 125 -6.87 29.85 1.25
CA GLY A 125 -7.71 28.89 0.52
C GLY A 125 -7.47 27.41 0.79
N GLY A 126 -8.27 26.81 1.69
CA GLY A 126 -8.51 25.36 1.74
C GLY A 126 -8.69 24.81 3.16
N LYS A 127 -9.95 24.51 3.53
CA LYS A 127 -10.35 23.96 4.82
C LYS A 127 -9.91 22.50 5.03
N ASP A 128 -9.34 22.27 6.22
CA ASP A 128 -9.53 21.15 7.16
C ASP A 128 -9.09 19.71 6.82
N GLY A 129 -8.26 19.17 7.73
CA GLY A 129 -7.99 17.73 7.83
C GLY A 129 -7.09 17.34 9.01
N LYS A 130 -7.50 17.61 10.27
CA LYS A 130 -6.94 16.85 11.42
C LYS A 130 -7.29 15.37 11.21
N SER A 131 -6.33 14.46 11.36
CA SER A 131 -6.58 13.01 11.29
C SER A 131 -7.65 12.62 12.32
N LYS A 132 -8.81 12.19 11.86
CA LYS A 132 -9.91 11.72 12.70
C LYS A 132 -9.56 10.34 13.25
N GLY A 133 -9.53 10.20 14.57
CA GLY A 133 -9.31 8.91 15.24
C GLY A 133 -10.59 8.10 15.32
N ILE A 134 -10.52 6.86 15.82
CA ILE A 134 -11.72 6.00 15.92
C ILE A 134 -12.85 6.64 16.76
N LYS A 135 -12.50 7.51 17.72
CA LYS A 135 -13.45 8.25 18.55
C LYS A 135 -14.26 9.31 17.81
N ASP A 136 -13.88 9.64 16.57
CA ASP A 136 -14.55 10.64 15.74
C ASP A 136 -15.46 9.99 14.68
N LEU A 137 -15.36 8.67 14.48
CA LEU A 137 -16.24 7.95 13.55
C LEU A 137 -17.69 7.90 14.07
N PRO A 138 -18.71 8.00 13.21
CA PRO A 138 -20.09 7.67 13.59
C PRO A 138 -20.19 6.25 14.18
N LEU A 139 -21.12 6.04 15.12
CA LEU A 139 -21.31 4.72 15.75
C LEU A 139 -21.54 3.62 14.71
N ALA A 140 -22.34 3.90 13.68
CA ALA A 140 -22.61 2.98 12.58
C ALA A 140 -21.32 2.46 11.90
N ASP A 141 -20.33 3.33 11.70
CA ASP A 141 -19.05 2.94 11.09
C ASP A 141 -18.17 2.15 12.08
N ARG A 142 -18.20 2.53 13.36
CA ARG A 142 -17.47 1.80 14.41
C ARG A 142 -17.95 0.36 14.57
N THR A 143 -19.24 0.09 14.33
CA THR A 143 -19.78 -1.28 14.43
C THR A 143 -19.21 -2.23 13.39
N MET A 144 -18.59 -1.73 12.32
CA MET A 144 -17.87 -2.57 11.36
C MET A 144 -16.51 -3.05 11.88
N ILE A 145 -15.93 -2.37 12.88
CA ILE A 145 -14.56 -2.62 13.35
C ILE A 145 -14.58 -3.50 14.60
N GLU A 146 -13.96 -4.67 14.51
CA GLU A 146 -13.80 -5.63 15.60
C GLU A 146 -12.32 -5.89 15.87
N VAL A 147 -11.96 -6.17 17.12
CA VAL A 147 -10.62 -6.66 17.49
C VAL A 147 -10.74 -8.13 17.81
N TYR A 148 -9.94 -8.97 17.15
CA TYR A 148 -10.02 -10.41 17.28
C TYR A 148 -9.89 -10.86 18.74
N GLN A 149 -10.92 -11.58 19.22
CA GLN A 149 -11.05 -12.04 20.60
C GLN A 149 -10.90 -10.93 21.67
N ASN A 150 -11.17 -9.67 21.30
CA ASN A 150 -10.98 -8.48 22.14
C ASN A 150 -9.56 -8.33 22.73
N ARG A 151 -8.55 -8.96 22.10
CA ARG A 151 -7.16 -8.90 22.57
C ARG A 151 -6.44 -7.70 21.96
N LYS A 152 -6.37 -6.62 22.71
CA LYS A 152 -5.62 -5.41 22.33
C LYS A 152 -4.14 -5.55 22.69
N SER A 153 -3.28 -5.20 21.74
CA SER A 153 -1.86 -5.00 21.93
C SER A 153 -1.52 -3.50 22.01
N LYS A 154 -0.23 -3.18 22.18
CA LYS A 154 0.27 -1.80 22.13
C LYS A 154 0.09 -1.13 20.76
N ASP A 155 -0.10 -1.92 19.70
CA ASP A 155 -0.20 -1.45 18.32
C ASP A 155 -1.67 -1.27 17.87
N THR A 156 -2.63 -1.87 18.59
CA THR A 156 -4.06 -1.88 18.19
C THR A 156 -4.62 -0.48 18.02
N ALA A 157 -4.30 0.46 18.91
CA ALA A 157 -4.84 1.82 18.85
C ALA A 157 -4.43 2.54 17.56
N PHE A 158 -3.16 2.41 17.17
CA PHE A 158 -2.65 2.97 15.91
C PHE A 158 -3.38 2.36 14.70
N VAL A 159 -3.52 1.04 14.67
CA VAL A 159 -4.20 0.34 13.57
C VAL A 159 -5.67 0.72 13.49
N MET A 160 -6.35 0.85 14.63
CA MET A 160 -7.74 1.30 14.72
C MET A 160 -7.91 2.73 14.17
N ASP A 161 -6.98 3.63 14.47
CA ASP A 161 -7.02 5.00 13.96
C ASP A 161 -6.73 5.06 12.45
N GLU A 162 -5.83 4.23 11.93
CA GLU A 162 -5.57 4.14 10.49
C GLU A 162 -6.76 3.53 9.71
N VAL A 163 -7.40 2.49 10.26
CA VAL A 163 -8.67 1.96 9.71
C VAL A 163 -9.76 3.03 9.75
N ALA A 164 -9.83 3.81 10.84
CA ALA A 164 -10.79 4.90 10.94
C ALA A 164 -10.53 5.98 9.89
N SER A 165 -9.26 6.32 9.65
CA SER A 165 -8.82 7.23 8.59
C SER A 165 -9.22 6.72 7.20
N ALA A 166 -9.12 5.42 6.94
CA ALA A 166 -9.60 4.81 5.70
C ALA A 166 -11.12 4.96 5.54
N LEU A 167 -11.91 4.63 6.58
CA LEU A 167 -13.36 4.81 6.54
C LEU A 167 -13.76 6.29 6.38
N CYS A 168 -13.08 7.21 7.04
CA CYS A 168 -13.33 8.66 6.90
C CYS A 168 -13.05 9.18 5.48
N ALA A 169 -12.22 8.49 4.69
CA ALA A 169 -11.97 8.86 3.30
C ALA A 169 -13.11 8.45 2.35
N LEU A 170 -13.99 7.54 2.77
CA LEU A 170 -15.11 7.05 1.97
C LEU A 170 -16.33 7.97 2.05
N GLU A 171 -17.03 8.11 0.93
CA GLU A 171 -18.34 8.75 0.88
C GLU A 171 -19.40 7.94 1.68
N GLU A 172 -20.44 8.61 2.18
CA GLU A 172 -21.48 7.93 2.97
C GLU A 172 -22.25 6.86 2.19
N SER A 173 -22.44 7.05 0.87
CA SER A 173 -23.05 6.03 0.00
C SER A 173 -22.21 4.75 -0.05
N THR A 174 -20.89 4.90 -0.16
CA THR A 174 -19.93 3.78 -0.18
C THR A 174 -19.93 3.06 1.16
N LYS A 175 -19.84 3.79 2.28
CA LYS A 175 -19.91 3.19 3.62
C LYS A 175 -21.24 2.50 3.87
N ARG A 176 -22.36 3.08 3.43
CA ARG A 176 -23.69 2.44 3.53
C ARG A 176 -23.72 1.11 2.79
N THR A 177 -23.21 1.08 1.56
CA THR A 177 -23.16 -0.14 0.74
C THR A 177 -22.35 -1.24 1.45
N LEU A 178 -21.20 -0.89 2.03
CA LEU A 178 -20.36 -1.84 2.78
C LEU A 178 -21.09 -2.36 4.03
N ARG A 179 -21.76 -1.48 4.79
CA ARG A 179 -22.54 -1.86 5.98
C ARG A 179 -23.71 -2.79 5.62
N GLU A 180 -24.52 -2.40 4.62
CA GLU A 180 -25.68 -3.18 4.17
C GLU A 180 -25.27 -4.50 3.52
N GLY A 181 -24.11 -4.53 2.87
CA GLY A 181 -23.51 -5.76 2.34
C GLY A 181 -23.03 -6.73 3.42
N GLY A 182 -22.92 -6.27 4.68
CA GLY A 182 -22.47 -7.06 5.83
C GLY A 182 -20.95 -7.11 5.98
N CYS A 183 -20.22 -6.13 5.41
CA CYS A 183 -18.77 -6.07 5.52
C CYS A 183 -18.32 -5.82 6.95
N LYS A 184 -17.35 -6.61 7.42
CA LYS A 184 -16.68 -6.45 8.71
C LYS A 184 -15.20 -6.15 8.51
N ILE A 185 -14.60 -5.46 9.47
CA ILE A 185 -13.16 -5.19 9.55
C ILE A 185 -12.64 -5.79 10.84
N LEU A 186 -11.80 -6.81 10.75
CA LEU A 186 -11.26 -7.54 11.89
C LEU A 186 -9.77 -7.24 12.06
N ILE A 187 -9.44 -6.53 13.14
CA ILE A 187 -8.06 -6.24 13.53
C ILE A 187 -7.51 -7.41 14.34
N SER A 188 -6.34 -7.90 13.97
CA SER A 188 -5.67 -9.03 14.64
C SER A 188 -4.16 -8.86 14.63
N HIS A 189 -3.41 -9.67 15.38
CA HIS A 189 -1.95 -9.53 15.40
C HIS A 189 -1.30 -9.80 14.03
N THR A 190 -1.72 -10.88 13.38
CA THR A 190 -1.41 -11.27 11.99
C THR A 190 -2.65 -11.94 11.41
N ILE A 191 -2.78 -12.09 10.08
CA ILE A 191 -3.93 -12.78 9.49
C ILE A 191 -4.04 -14.22 10.03
N LEU A 192 -2.92 -14.94 10.18
CA LEU A 192 -2.93 -16.30 10.73
C LEU A 192 -3.38 -16.39 12.20
N THR A 193 -3.37 -15.29 12.95
CA THR A 193 -3.95 -15.27 14.30
C THR A 193 -5.47 -15.41 14.26
N ALA A 194 -6.11 -14.77 13.28
CA ALA A 194 -7.55 -14.86 13.06
C ALA A 194 -7.96 -16.02 12.14
N ARG A 195 -7.05 -16.46 11.25
CA ARG A 195 -7.26 -17.50 10.23
C ARG A 195 -6.14 -18.53 10.23
N PRO A 196 -6.05 -19.36 11.29
CA PRO A 196 -5.01 -20.39 11.39
C PRO A 196 -5.12 -21.45 10.29
N ASP A 197 -6.32 -21.64 9.73
CA ASP A 197 -6.62 -22.52 8.59
C ASP A 197 -5.87 -22.14 7.30
N MET A 198 -5.43 -20.90 7.18
CA MET A 198 -4.72 -20.39 6.00
C MET A 198 -3.20 -20.60 6.07
N ARG A 199 -2.71 -21.28 7.11
CA ARG A 199 -1.30 -21.58 7.29
C ARG A 199 -0.79 -22.45 6.15
N GLY A 200 0.31 -22.03 5.51
CA GLY A 200 0.89 -22.73 4.37
C GLY A 200 0.18 -22.49 3.04
N VAL A 201 -0.97 -21.79 3.04
CA VAL A 201 -1.59 -21.29 1.81
C VAL A 201 -0.82 -20.08 1.33
N LYS A 202 -0.49 -20.05 0.05
CA LYS A 202 0.20 -18.93 -0.57
C LYS A 202 -0.84 -17.93 -1.07
N PRO A 203 -0.81 -16.66 -0.60
CA PRO A 203 -1.71 -15.66 -1.14
C PRO A 203 -1.39 -15.39 -2.60
N ARG A 204 -2.42 -15.02 -3.37
CA ARG A 204 -2.27 -14.61 -4.77
C ARG A 204 -1.23 -13.48 -4.86
N GLY A 205 -0.40 -13.47 -5.91
CA GLY A 205 0.66 -12.47 -6.12
C GLY A 205 1.95 -12.65 -5.30
N TYR A 206 1.96 -13.49 -4.26
CA TYR A 206 3.19 -13.80 -3.52
C TYR A 206 4.03 -14.76 -4.36
N LEU A 207 4.89 -14.27 -5.25
CA LEU A 207 5.72 -15.13 -6.10
C LEU A 207 7.03 -15.56 -5.41
N HIS A 208 7.60 -14.70 -4.55
CA HIS A 208 8.99 -14.83 -4.06
C HIS A 208 9.13 -15.03 -2.53
N GLY A 209 8.21 -15.78 -1.92
CA GLY A 209 8.17 -16.06 -0.47
C GLY A 209 7.20 -15.17 0.30
N GLY A 210 6.98 -15.47 1.57
CA GLY A 210 5.87 -14.92 2.37
C GLY A 210 4.57 -15.73 2.28
N GLY A 211 3.60 -15.36 3.10
CA GLY A 211 2.33 -16.05 3.28
C GLY A 211 1.31 -15.19 4.01
N TYR A 212 0.25 -15.79 4.55
CA TYR A 212 -0.69 -15.03 5.39
C TYR A 212 -0.12 -14.63 6.76
N ASP A 213 1.08 -15.09 7.12
CA ASP A 213 1.81 -14.68 8.31
C ASP A 213 2.42 -13.27 8.20
N ASN A 214 2.62 -12.78 6.98
CA ASN A 214 3.26 -11.48 6.73
C ASN A 214 2.43 -10.53 5.84
N CYS A 215 1.29 -11.01 5.34
CA CYS A 215 0.41 -10.25 4.46
C CYS A 215 -0.20 -9.02 5.18
N PRO A 216 -0.23 -7.83 4.55
CA PRO A 216 -0.62 -6.57 5.20
C PRO A 216 -2.13 -6.34 5.29
N GLY A 217 -2.93 -7.15 4.59
CA GLY A 217 -4.39 -7.07 4.58
C GLY A 217 -4.99 -8.11 3.63
N MET A 218 -6.23 -8.48 3.87
CA MET A 218 -6.96 -9.44 3.03
C MET A 218 -8.46 -9.26 3.20
N PHE A 219 -9.19 -9.16 2.11
CA PHE A 219 -10.64 -9.33 2.09
C PHE A 219 -11.01 -10.79 1.77
N ASP A 220 -11.88 -11.36 2.60
CA ASP A 220 -12.47 -12.68 2.37
C ASP A 220 -13.96 -12.54 2.02
N PRO A 221 -14.37 -12.85 0.77
CA PRO A 221 -15.76 -12.76 0.35
C PRO A 221 -16.67 -13.79 1.03
N SER A 222 -16.13 -14.94 1.48
CA SER A 222 -16.95 -15.99 2.14
C SER A 222 -17.45 -15.55 3.52
N THR A 223 -16.63 -14.79 4.23
CA THR A 223 -16.94 -14.25 5.56
C THR A 223 -17.28 -12.77 5.53
N LYS A 224 -17.18 -12.13 4.36
CA LYS A 224 -17.31 -10.69 4.13
C LYS A 224 -16.47 -9.87 5.09
N THR A 225 -15.28 -10.37 5.39
CA THR A 225 -14.42 -9.82 6.43
C THR A 225 -13.10 -9.36 5.83
N LEU A 226 -12.77 -8.10 6.11
CA LEU A 226 -11.48 -7.51 5.86
C LEU A 226 -10.59 -7.72 7.08
N TYR A 227 -9.53 -8.51 6.92
CA TYR A 227 -8.55 -8.77 7.97
C TYR A 227 -7.44 -7.72 7.92
N VAL A 228 -7.29 -6.95 9.00
CA VAL A 228 -6.25 -5.93 9.16
C VAL A 228 -5.27 -6.37 10.23
N PRO A 229 -4.08 -6.86 9.85
CA PRO A 229 -3.08 -7.27 10.80
C PRO A 229 -2.31 -6.07 11.38
N GLU A 230 -2.05 -6.10 12.68
CA GLU A 230 -1.16 -5.17 13.38
C GLU A 230 0.29 -5.31 12.93
N LYS A 231 0.67 -6.52 12.52
CA LYS A 231 2.00 -6.84 12.04
C LYS A 231 1.97 -7.36 10.62
N ALA A 232 2.84 -6.79 9.80
CA ALA A 232 3.07 -7.22 8.43
C ALA A 232 4.58 -7.24 8.17
N SER A 233 5.02 -7.98 7.16
CA SER A 233 6.40 -7.92 6.70
C SER A 233 6.54 -8.29 5.24
N TRP A 234 7.68 -7.94 4.69
CA TRP A 234 8.02 -8.30 3.34
C TRP A 234 8.72 -9.66 3.29
N ARG A 235 8.13 -10.62 2.56
CA ARG A 235 8.63 -11.99 2.42
C ARG A 235 8.95 -12.60 3.79
N ASN A 236 10.02 -13.37 3.91
CA ASN A 236 10.36 -14.07 5.15
C ASN A 236 10.99 -13.17 6.23
N SER A 237 10.81 -11.84 6.16
CA SER A 237 11.32 -10.92 7.19
C SER A 237 10.45 -11.03 8.46
N PRO A 238 11.01 -10.77 9.66
CA PRO A 238 10.22 -10.73 10.88
C PRO A 238 9.08 -9.70 10.79
N PRO A 239 7.85 -10.05 11.19
CA PRO A 239 6.71 -9.12 11.21
C PRO A 239 7.03 -7.85 12.00
N GLN A 240 6.77 -6.70 11.40
CA GLN A 240 6.91 -5.37 11.99
C GLN A 240 5.55 -4.71 12.10
N LEU A 241 5.45 -3.60 12.84
CA LEU A 241 4.23 -2.78 12.83
C LEU A 241 3.79 -2.53 11.38
N ASN A 242 2.56 -2.89 11.05
CA ASN A 242 1.97 -2.59 9.76
C ASN A 242 1.78 -1.07 9.67
N ARG A 243 2.50 -0.42 8.77
CA ARG A 243 2.50 1.05 8.61
C ARG A 243 1.70 1.52 7.39
N TRP A 244 1.14 0.58 6.63
CA TRP A 244 0.39 0.82 5.40
C TRP A 244 -1.09 0.48 5.58
N VAL A 245 -1.58 0.62 6.82
CA VAL A 245 -2.90 0.14 7.21
C VAL A 245 -3.99 0.87 6.43
N LYS A 246 -3.89 2.21 6.31
CA LYS A 246 -4.91 2.99 5.61
C LYS A 246 -4.99 2.61 4.13
N GLU A 247 -3.86 2.57 3.45
CA GLU A 247 -3.80 2.31 2.02
C GLU A 247 -4.20 0.87 1.70
N THR A 248 -3.70 -0.10 2.48
CA THR A 248 -4.11 -1.50 2.34
C THR A 248 -5.59 -1.67 2.65
N ALA A 249 -6.11 -1.03 3.71
CA ALA A 249 -7.53 -1.09 4.03
C ALA A 249 -8.39 -0.50 2.91
N LEU A 250 -7.98 0.60 2.27
CA LEU A 250 -8.72 1.18 1.14
C LEU A 250 -8.75 0.24 -0.06
N HIS A 251 -7.64 -0.41 -0.39
CA HIS A 251 -7.60 -1.42 -1.47
C HIS A 251 -8.54 -2.60 -1.14
N GLU A 252 -8.44 -3.18 0.05
CA GLU A 252 -9.27 -4.32 0.45
C GLU A 252 -10.76 -3.95 0.60
N LEU A 253 -11.07 -2.71 1.00
CA LEU A 253 -12.43 -2.17 0.97
C LEU A 253 -12.95 -2.02 -0.46
N GLY A 254 -12.07 -1.84 -1.45
CA GLY A 254 -12.40 -1.90 -2.87
C GLY A 254 -12.92 -3.28 -3.28
N HIS A 255 -12.23 -4.36 -2.89
CA HIS A 255 -12.74 -5.73 -3.09
C HIS A 255 -14.06 -5.97 -2.34
N ALA A 256 -14.17 -5.49 -1.10
CA ALA A 256 -15.40 -5.61 -0.34
C ALA A 256 -16.57 -4.89 -1.02
N TYR A 257 -16.33 -3.69 -1.57
CA TYR A 257 -17.32 -2.89 -2.27
C TYR A 257 -17.74 -3.55 -3.59
N ASP A 258 -16.79 -4.07 -4.35
CA ASP A 258 -17.02 -4.87 -5.55
C ASP A 258 -17.96 -6.06 -5.26
N HIS A 259 -17.64 -6.81 -4.21
CA HIS A 259 -18.43 -7.95 -3.75
C HIS A 259 -19.84 -7.55 -3.29
N CYS A 260 -19.96 -6.48 -2.50
CA CYS A 260 -21.26 -5.96 -2.03
C CYS A 260 -22.16 -5.54 -3.19
N LEU A 261 -21.57 -5.10 -4.30
CA LEU A 261 -22.25 -4.78 -5.53
C LEU A 261 -22.38 -5.98 -6.48
N LYS A 262 -22.18 -7.23 -6.03
CA LYS A 262 -22.29 -8.43 -6.87
C LYS A 262 -21.27 -8.44 -8.02
N GLU A 263 -20.00 -8.28 -7.68
CA GLU A 263 -18.85 -8.44 -8.57
C GLU A 263 -18.92 -7.55 -9.82
N VAL A 264 -18.93 -6.24 -9.60
CA VAL A 264 -18.90 -5.22 -10.66
C VAL A 264 -17.69 -5.42 -11.58
N SER A 265 -16.53 -5.80 -11.03
CA SER A 265 -15.33 -6.06 -11.82
C SER A 265 -15.48 -7.22 -12.82
N GLU A 266 -16.47 -8.08 -12.63
CA GLU A 266 -16.79 -9.18 -13.55
C GLU A 266 -17.83 -8.80 -14.62
N ARG A 267 -18.50 -7.66 -14.49
CA ARG A 267 -19.57 -7.24 -15.40
C ARG A 267 -19.02 -6.85 -16.77
N ALA A 268 -19.84 -7.06 -17.80
CA ALA A 268 -19.44 -6.81 -19.19
C ALA A 268 -19.06 -5.35 -19.44
N GLU A 269 -19.75 -4.40 -18.82
CA GLU A 269 -19.52 -2.97 -18.96
C GLU A 269 -18.17 -2.55 -18.38
N TYR A 270 -17.83 -3.05 -17.18
CA TYR A 270 -16.54 -2.80 -16.55
C TYR A 270 -15.41 -3.45 -17.36
N ARG A 271 -15.55 -4.73 -17.73
CA ARG A 271 -14.56 -5.44 -18.55
C ARG A 271 -14.32 -4.76 -19.90
N LYS A 272 -15.37 -4.19 -20.50
CA LYS A 272 -15.26 -3.39 -21.73
C LYS A 272 -14.41 -2.14 -21.50
N ALA A 273 -14.63 -1.42 -20.41
CA ALA A 273 -13.81 -0.25 -20.05
C ALA A 273 -12.33 -0.63 -19.84
N VAL A 274 -12.07 -1.70 -19.08
CA VAL A 274 -10.70 -2.22 -18.85
C VAL A 274 -10.05 -2.62 -20.17
N SER A 275 -10.77 -3.34 -21.04
CA SER A 275 -10.25 -3.74 -22.35
C SER A 275 -9.89 -2.54 -23.23
N GLN A 276 -10.66 -1.44 -23.18
CA GLN A 276 -10.39 -0.23 -23.95
C GLN A 276 -9.10 0.45 -23.47
N ASP A 277 -8.86 0.50 -22.16
CA ASP A 277 -7.62 1.03 -21.61
C ASP A 277 -6.42 0.11 -21.93
N HIS A 278 -6.57 -1.21 -21.79
CA HIS A 278 -5.51 -2.19 -22.09
C HIS A 278 -5.00 -2.10 -23.52
N GLN A 279 -5.89 -1.87 -24.49
CA GLN A 279 -5.53 -1.70 -25.90
C GLN A 279 -4.62 -0.48 -26.13
N ARG A 280 -4.69 0.54 -25.27
CA ARG A 280 -3.94 1.79 -25.36
C ARG A 280 -2.63 1.75 -24.58
N LEU A 281 -2.47 0.80 -23.66
CA LEU A 281 -1.24 0.65 -22.89
C LEU A 281 -0.08 0.23 -23.79
N THR A 282 1.04 0.97 -23.70
CA THR A 282 2.32 0.57 -24.29
C THR A 282 2.88 -0.66 -23.59
N ASN A 283 3.78 -1.41 -24.24
CA ASN A 283 4.43 -2.57 -23.62
C ASN A 283 5.14 -2.22 -22.30
N THR A 284 5.72 -1.02 -22.20
CA THR A 284 6.32 -0.51 -20.96
C THR A 284 5.28 -0.38 -19.86
N LEU A 285 4.13 0.25 -20.14
CA LEU A 285 3.07 0.43 -19.15
C LEU A 285 2.41 -0.89 -18.77
N ARG A 286 2.20 -1.81 -19.72
CA ARG A 286 1.69 -3.16 -19.41
C ARG A 286 2.61 -3.91 -18.47
N ARG A 287 3.93 -3.78 -18.62
CA ARG A 287 4.90 -4.38 -17.70
C ARG A 287 4.90 -3.73 -16.32
N THR A 288 4.75 -2.40 -16.27
CA THR A 288 4.64 -1.66 -15.00
C THR A 288 3.37 -2.06 -14.23
N TYR A 289 2.24 -2.15 -14.93
CA TYR A 289 0.94 -2.51 -14.36
C TYR A 289 0.56 -3.97 -14.62
N TRP A 290 1.55 -4.87 -14.70
CA TRP A 290 1.30 -6.26 -15.11
C TRP A 290 0.29 -6.95 -14.20
N TYR A 291 0.33 -6.65 -12.90
CA TYR A 291 -0.54 -7.25 -11.90
C TYR A 291 -2.02 -6.90 -12.12
N TYR A 292 -2.29 -5.69 -12.60
CA TYR A 292 -3.63 -5.19 -12.93
C TYR A 292 -4.07 -5.54 -14.36
N THR A 293 -3.13 -5.97 -15.19
CA THR A 293 -3.39 -6.34 -16.60
C THR A 293 -3.35 -7.86 -16.82
N GLN A 294 -3.17 -8.64 -15.75
CA GLN A 294 -3.12 -10.10 -15.82
C GLN A 294 -4.51 -10.70 -16.13
N PRO A 295 -4.61 -11.76 -16.94
CA PRO A 295 -5.88 -12.44 -17.18
C PRO A 295 -6.50 -12.99 -15.89
N GLY A 296 -7.81 -12.79 -15.73
CA GLY A 296 -8.64 -13.49 -14.75
C GLY A 296 -8.81 -12.77 -13.41
N ALA A 297 -7.82 -12.03 -12.90
CA ALA A 297 -8.16 -11.01 -11.89
C ALA A 297 -7.35 -9.73 -11.93
N GLY A 298 -6.72 -9.42 -13.05
CA GLY A 298 -6.25 -8.05 -13.25
C GLY A 298 -7.41 -7.06 -13.09
N GLU A 299 -8.61 -7.43 -13.52
CA GLU A 299 -9.82 -6.61 -13.45
C GLU A 299 -10.26 -6.30 -12.01
N SER A 300 -10.30 -7.29 -11.12
CA SER A 300 -10.68 -7.08 -9.71
C SER A 300 -9.60 -6.31 -8.95
N GLU A 301 -8.33 -6.60 -9.23
CA GLU A 301 -7.19 -5.88 -8.64
C GLU A 301 -7.14 -4.42 -9.12
N LEU A 302 -7.43 -4.18 -10.41
CA LEU A 302 -7.53 -2.83 -10.99
C LEU A 302 -8.71 -2.06 -10.37
N PHE A 303 -9.83 -2.74 -10.13
CA PHE A 303 -10.98 -2.16 -9.44
C PHE A 303 -10.61 -1.72 -8.02
N ALA A 304 -10.01 -2.61 -7.24
CA ALA A 304 -9.60 -2.34 -5.86
C ALA A 304 -8.55 -1.22 -5.78
N GLU A 305 -7.57 -1.22 -6.69
CA GLU A 305 -6.53 -0.20 -6.73
C GLU A 305 -7.09 1.18 -7.13
N LEU A 306 -7.90 1.26 -8.19
CA LEU A 306 -8.54 2.52 -8.58
C LEU A 306 -9.50 3.02 -7.49
N PHE A 307 -10.20 2.12 -6.80
CA PHE A 307 -11.01 2.47 -5.64
C PHE A 307 -10.16 3.14 -4.56
N ALA A 308 -9.00 2.57 -4.22
CA ALA A 308 -8.10 3.14 -3.23
C ALA A 308 -7.55 4.52 -3.67
N VAL A 309 -7.06 4.62 -4.90
CA VAL A 309 -6.51 5.87 -5.47
C VAL A 309 -7.56 6.99 -5.50
N LEU A 310 -8.80 6.69 -5.89
CA LEU A 310 -9.90 7.67 -5.92
C LEU A 310 -10.37 8.13 -4.53
N HIS A 311 -9.98 7.42 -3.47
CA HIS A 311 -10.17 7.83 -2.08
C HIS A 311 -8.87 8.36 -1.43
N GLY A 312 -7.86 8.68 -2.24
CA GLY A 312 -6.64 9.37 -1.81
C GLY A 312 -5.54 8.44 -1.26
N ALA A 313 -5.64 7.12 -1.48
CA ALA A 313 -4.52 6.22 -1.24
C ALA A 313 -3.66 6.11 -2.51
N ALA A 314 -2.56 6.86 -2.54
CA ALA A 314 -1.49 6.65 -3.51
C ALA A 314 -0.16 6.54 -2.75
N GLU A 315 0.42 5.34 -2.73
CA GLU A 315 1.70 5.09 -2.05
C GLU A 315 2.91 5.46 -2.92
N SER A 316 2.68 5.67 -4.22
CA SER A 316 3.70 6.01 -5.21
C SER A 316 3.19 7.00 -6.24
N ALA A 317 4.14 7.73 -6.85
CA ALA A 317 3.84 8.62 -7.97
C ALA A 317 3.30 7.85 -9.19
N GLU A 318 3.59 6.56 -9.30
CA GLU A 318 3.03 5.68 -10.31
C GLU A 318 1.55 5.39 -10.06
N GLN A 319 1.15 5.02 -8.83
CA GLN A 319 -0.26 4.82 -8.47
C GLN A 319 -1.09 6.10 -8.60
N GLU A 320 -0.52 7.25 -8.21
CA GLU A 320 -1.16 8.56 -8.38
C GLU A 320 -1.49 8.86 -9.87
N LYS A 321 -0.67 8.35 -10.79
CA LYS A 321 -0.86 8.51 -12.23
C LYS A 321 -1.71 7.40 -12.85
N MET A 322 -2.09 6.36 -12.10
CA MET A 322 -2.89 5.25 -12.61
C MET A 322 -4.18 5.73 -13.30
N PRO A 323 -4.92 6.73 -12.77
CA PRO A 323 -6.10 7.26 -13.44
C PRO A 323 -5.85 7.83 -14.85
N LEU A 324 -4.63 8.29 -15.14
CA LEU A 324 -4.24 8.81 -16.45
C LEU A 324 -4.02 7.69 -17.47
N PHE A 325 -3.60 6.51 -17.02
CA PHE A 325 -3.32 5.37 -17.88
C PHE A 325 -4.53 4.44 -18.06
N PHE A 326 -5.50 4.51 -17.15
CA PHE A 326 -6.78 3.81 -17.22
C PHE A 326 -7.97 4.79 -17.24
N PRO A 327 -8.03 5.75 -18.18
CA PRO A 327 -9.00 6.85 -18.15
C PRO A 327 -10.44 6.36 -18.32
N THR A 328 -10.70 5.34 -19.13
CA THR A 328 -12.06 4.84 -19.35
C THR A 328 -12.57 4.07 -18.13
N THR A 329 -11.71 3.24 -17.54
CA THR A 329 -12.01 2.52 -16.29
C THR A 329 -12.16 3.48 -15.11
N THR A 330 -11.31 4.50 -15.03
CA THR A 330 -11.39 5.55 -14.01
C THR A 330 -12.72 6.31 -14.10
N LYS A 331 -13.16 6.67 -15.32
CA LYS A 331 -14.45 7.31 -15.51
C LYS A 331 -15.59 6.42 -15.00
N TYR A 332 -15.58 5.14 -15.36
CA TYR A 332 -16.56 4.17 -14.86
C TYR A 332 -16.58 4.13 -13.32
N MET A 333 -15.40 4.09 -12.69
CA MET A 333 -15.27 4.09 -11.23
C MET A 333 -15.78 5.38 -10.59
N LYS A 334 -15.49 6.55 -11.18
CA LYS A 334 -16.02 7.84 -10.70
C LYS A 334 -17.54 7.89 -10.77
N ASP A 335 -18.11 7.46 -11.89
CA ASP A 335 -19.56 7.41 -12.09
C ASP A 335 -20.21 6.44 -11.07
N LEU A 336 -19.60 5.28 -10.83
CA LEU A 336 -20.05 4.30 -9.84
C LEU A 336 -20.03 4.86 -8.40
N LEU A 337 -18.97 5.59 -8.05
CA LEU A 337 -18.78 6.20 -6.73
C LEU A 337 -19.55 7.52 -6.56
N GLY A 338 -20.22 8.02 -7.60
CA GLY A 338 -20.88 9.32 -7.59
C GLY A 338 -19.93 10.51 -7.48
N LYS A 339 -18.66 10.34 -7.86
CA LYS A 339 -17.65 11.41 -7.87
C LYS A 339 -17.72 12.18 -9.19
N LYS A 340 -17.68 13.51 -9.13
CA LYS A 340 -17.66 14.37 -10.33
C LYS A 340 -16.35 14.17 -11.11
N ASN A 341 -16.43 14.27 -12.44
CA ASN A 341 -15.28 14.09 -13.34
C ASN A 341 -14.19 15.13 -13.14
#